data_AF-A0A667GR19-F1
#
_entry.id   AF-A0A667GR19-F1
#
_cell.length_a   1.000
_cell.length_b   1.000
_cell.length_c   1.000
_cell.angle_alpha   90.00
_cell.angle_beta   90.00
_cell.angle_gamma   90.00
#
_symmetry.space_group_name_H-M   'P 1'
#
loop_
_entity.id
_entity.type
_entity.pdbx_description
1 polymer ?
#
loop_
_entity_poly.entity_id
_entity_poly.type
_entity_poly.pdbx_seq_one_letter_code
_entity_poly.pdbx_strand_id
1 'polypeptide(L)'
;MVRPSGLLTRQEEPVPLKSICVTLSIREFVAGVAATLNYENEEKFPLETFFVFPMDEDSAVYSFEAMVDGKTIKAELKDKKKAHIIYESAISHRHQAFLLEEDKCSRDVFCCNVGNLQPGSKVALTLKYVQELPLEADGALRYVLPAVLNPRYRCSGSPEDSCLDLKTPIVPLDDLPYAFSMTATVSSQHGIETIQSNCPLSPIEYLGDKKTSAQISLADGHKFDRDVELLIYYREVHTPSVAVELGNPKNNPDGLMKDPSAMVCFYPNIPEVEPSAICGEFVFLMDCSGSMQCPISKQDKSQLRIEAAKETLILLLKSLPVNCYFNIYAFGSSFEAFFPNSVKYTQDTMEEALRRVKLMRADLGGTEILTPLQVIYREPSTPGHPLQLFVFTDGEVTDTFSIIKEVRNHRLRHR
;
A
#
# COMPACT_ATOMS: atom_id res chain seq x y z
N MET A 1 10.64 10.62 -0.08
CA MET A 1 9.72 11.54 0.63
C MET A 1 8.32 10.92 0.71
N VAL A 2 8.01 10.21 1.80
CA VAL A 2 6.64 9.69 2.04
C VAL A 2 5.72 10.88 2.27
N ARG A 3 4.78 11.14 1.36
CA ARG A 3 3.86 12.27 1.49
C ARG A 3 2.98 12.09 2.72
N PRO A 4 2.74 13.14 3.52
CA PRO A 4 1.74 13.08 4.58
C PRO A 4 0.39 12.69 3.97
N SER A 5 -0.36 11.85 4.68
CA SER A 5 -1.66 11.30 4.25
C SER A 5 -2.75 11.73 5.23
N GLY A 6 -4.01 11.73 4.79
CA GLY A 6 -5.15 12.27 5.52
C GLY A 6 -5.47 13.72 5.12
N LEU A 7 -6.13 14.45 6.01
CA LEU A 7 -6.51 15.84 5.78
C LEU A 7 -5.39 16.78 6.21
N LEU A 8 -4.91 17.59 5.28
CA LEU A 8 -3.72 18.44 5.41
C LEU A 8 -4.04 19.90 5.10
N THR A 9 -3.34 20.82 5.78
CA THR A 9 -3.36 22.25 5.45
C THR A 9 -2.47 22.55 4.25
N ARG A 10 -2.55 23.77 3.67
CA ARG A 10 -1.61 24.25 2.64
C ARG A 10 -0.12 24.14 3.01
N GLN A 11 0.22 24.12 4.30
CA GLN A 11 1.59 23.93 4.78
C GLN A 11 1.93 22.44 5.01
N GLU A 12 1.10 21.51 4.54
CA GLU A 12 1.20 20.06 4.75
C GLU A 12 1.11 19.63 6.22
N GLU A 13 0.47 20.45 7.05
CA GLU A 13 0.25 20.12 8.46
C GLU A 13 -1.04 19.30 8.61
N PRO A 14 -1.04 18.22 9.41
CA PRO A 14 -2.21 17.37 9.57
C PRO A 14 -3.29 18.06 10.41
N VAL A 15 -4.53 18.00 9.94
CA VAL A 15 -5.71 18.37 10.72
C VAL A 15 -6.03 17.24 11.72
N PRO A 16 -6.38 17.55 12.98
CA PRO A 16 -6.70 16.53 13.98
C PRO A 16 -7.80 15.56 13.52
N LEU A 17 -7.44 14.29 13.39
CA LEU A 17 -8.35 13.19 13.18
C LEU A 17 -9.00 12.78 14.51
N LYS A 18 -10.31 12.57 14.50
CA LYS A 18 -11.12 12.19 15.67
C LYS A 18 -11.58 10.74 15.62
N SER A 19 -11.93 10.24 14.44
CA SER A 19 -12.24 8.83 14.29
C SER A 19 -12.14 8.34 12.86
N ILE A 20 -11.91 7.04 12.73
CA ILE A 20 -11.96 6.29 11.47
C ILE A 20 -12.97 5.15 11.65
N CYS A 21 -13.90 5.05 10.70
CA CYS A 21 -14.85 3.95 10.61
C CYS A 21 -14.69 3.27 9.25
N VAL A 22 -14.38 1.97 9.25
CA VAL A 22 -14.24 1.18 8.03
C VAL A 22 -15.32 0.11 7.99
N THR A 23 -16.07 0.07 6.89
CA THR A 23 -16.99 -1.01 6.57
C THR A 23 -16.45 -1.76 5.36
N LEU A 24 -16.13 -3.03 5.57
CA LEU A 24 -15.62 -3.95 4.55
C LEU A 24 -16.71 -4.95 4.17
N SER A 25 -16.91 -5.16 2.87
CA SER A 25 -17.79 -6.17 2.32
C SER A 25 -17.00 -7.02 1.33
N ILE A 26 -16.65 -8.24 1.72
CA ILE A 26 -16.00 -9.21 0.84
C ILE A 26 -17.06 -10.13 0.25
N ARG A 27 -17.11 -10.17 -1.08
CA ARG A 27 -17.96 -11.06 -1.86
C ARG A 27 -17.06 -11.88 -2.78
N GLU A 28 -16.97 -13.18 -2.51
CA GLU A 28 -16.00 -14.06 -3.17
C GLU A 28 -14.57 -13.51 -3.06
N PHE A 29 -14.02 -13.03 -4.18
CA PHE A 29 -12.65 -12.51 -4.34
C PHE A 29 -12.62 -10.97 -4.47
N VAL A 30 -13.73 -10.28 -4.23
CA VAL A 30 -13.81 -8.82 -4.38
C VAL A 30 -14.14 -8.18 -3.03
N ALA A 31 -13.31 -7.21 -2.63
CA ALA A 31 -13.57 -6.35 -1.49
C ALA A 31 -14.23 -5.05 -1.95
N GLY A 32 -15.36 -4.71 -1.33
CA GLY A 32 -15.90 -3.36 -1.32
C GLY A 32 -15.60 -2.70 0.02
N VAL A 33 -14.96 -1.54 -0.01
CA VAL A 33 -14.55 -0.81 1.20
C VAL A 33 -15.24 0.54 1.23
N ALA A 34 -15.78 0.90 2.40
CA ALA A 34 -16.24 2.23 2.72
C ALA A 34 -15.50 2.72 3.96
N ALA A 35 -14.67 3.75 3.80
CA ALA A 35 -13.90 4.36 4.88
C ALA A 35 -14.42 5.78 5.15
N THR A 36 -14.83 6.04 6.38
CA THR A 36 -15.25 7.36 6.85
C THR A 36 -14.24 7.89 7.87
N LEU A 37 -13.62 9.03 7.57
CA LEU A 37 -12.64 9.70 8.41
C LEU A 37 -13.23 11.01 8.91
N ASN A 38 -13.26 11.20 10.23
CA ASN A 38 -13.80 12.38 10.88
C ASN A 38 -12.67 13.27 11.40
N TYR A 39 -12.65 14.53 10.98
CA TYR A 39 -11.69 15.54 11.40
C TYR A 39 -12.39 16.73 12.04
N GLU A 40 -11.65 17.47 12.86
CA GLU A 40 -12.12 18.70 13.50
C GLU A 40 -11.05 19.78 13.40
N ASN A 41 -11.45 20.99 12.97
CA ASN A 41 -10.57 22.15 13.04
C ASN A 41 -10.55 22.70 14.47
N GLU A 42 -9.51 22.38 15.23
CA GLU A 42 -9.33 22.89 16.61
C GLU A 42 -8.64 24.26 16.66
N GLU A 43 -8.21 24.78 15.51
CA GLU A 43 -7.54 26.08 15.43
C GLU A 43 -8.52 27.25 15.57
N LYS A 44 -7.98 28.40 15.97
CA LYS A 44 -8.76 29.65 16.12
C LYS A 44 -9.00 30.38 14.80
N PHE A 45 -8.43 29.89 13.70
CA PHE A 45 -8.52 30.50 12.38
C PHE A 45 -8.95 29.47 11.32
N PRO A 46 -9.56 29.93 10.22
CA PRO A 46 -10.00 29.04 9.14
C PRO A 46 -8.82 28.34 8.45
N LEU A 47 -8.96 27.04 8.19
CA LEU A 47 -7.95 26.19 7.57
C LEU A 47 -8.35 25.81 6.15
N GLU A 48 -7.50 26.13 5.17
CA GLU A 48 -7.65 25.60 3.82
C GLU A 48 -7.01 24.22 3.74
N THR A 49 -7.80 23.22 3.35
CA THR A 49 -7.44 21.82 3.50
C THR A 49 -7.59 20.99 2.23
N PHE A 50 -6.73 19.99 2.10
CA PHE A 50 -6.81 18.97 1.07
C PHE A 50 -6.63 17.58 1.70
N PHE A 51 -7.32 16.61 1.15
CA PHE A 51 -7.32 15.22 1.59
C PHE A 51 -6.44 14.40 0.66
N VAL A 52 -5.47 13.68 1.23
CA VAL A 52 -4.58 12.76 0.51
C VAL A 52 -4.85 11.35 0.99
N PHE A 53 -5.13 10.44 0.07
CA PHE A 53 -5.47 9.05 0.38
C PHE A 53 -4.71 8.09 -0.52
N PRO A 54 -3.82 7.26 0.02
CA PRO A 54 -3.17 6.23 -0.76
C PRO A 54 -4.06 5.01 -0.95
N MET A 55 -4.01 4.40 -2.13
CA MET A 55 -4.72 3.18 -2.48
C MET A 55 -3.82 2.23 -3.28
N ASP A 56 -4.12 0.95 -3.23
CA ASP A 56 -3.46 -0.02 -4.10
C ASP A 56 -3.73 0.26 -5.59
N GLU A 57 -2.77 -0.06 -6.47
CA GLU A 57 -2.89 0.12 -7.93
C GLU A 57 -4.10 -0.63 -8.50
N ASP A 58 -4.47 -1.75 -7.86
CA ASP A 58 -5.60 -2.61 -8.26
C ASP A 58 -6.94 -2.19 -7.63
N SER A 59 -6.98 -1.04 -6.95
CA SER A 59 -8.20 -0.48 -6.36
C SER A 59 -8.84 0.59 -7.25
N ALA A 60 -10.18 0.64 -7.26
CA ALA A 60 -10.94 1.65 -7.99
C ALA A 60 -11.87 2.44 -7.06
N VAL A 61 -11.67 3.76 -6.95
CA VAL A 61 -12.59 4.67 -6.27
C VAL A 61 -13.84 4.86 -7.13
N TYR A 62 -15.02 4.65 -6.53
CA TYR A 62 -16.29 4.89 -7.22
C TYR A 62 -17.18 5.92 -6.52
N SER A 63 -16.88 6.30 -5.28
CA SER A 63 -17.65 7.31 -4.55
C SER A 63 -16.78 8.05 -3.54
N PHE A 64 -16.96 9.37 -3.49
CA PHE A 64 -16.40 10.23 -2.47
C PHE A 64 -17.47 11.24 -2.02
N GLU A 65 -17.68 11.33 -0.71
CA GLU A 65 -18.61 12.26 -0.09
C GLU A 65 -17.91 13.00 1.05
N ALA A 66 -18.06 14.32 1.10
CA ALA A 66 -17.54 15.16 2.18
C ALA A 66 -18.72 15.86 2.88
N MET A 67 -18.91 15.60 4.16
CA MET A 67 -19.90 16.28 4.99
C MET A 67 -19.21 17.35 5.82
N VAL A 68 -19.48 18.63 5.52
CA VAL A 68 -18.90 19.79 6.21
C VAL A 68 -20.04 20.63 6.76
N ASP A 69 -20.09 20.83 8.08
CA ASP A 69 -21.10 21.66 8.77
C ASP A 69 -22.56 21.39 8.34
N GLY A 70 -22.91 20.12 8.19
CA GLY A 70 -24.25 19.66 7.80
C GLY A 70 -24.54 19.74 6.29
N LYS A 71 -23.62 20.24 5.46
CA LYS A 71 -23.72 20.16 3.99
C LYS A 71 -22.97 18.94 3.49
N THR A 72 -23.65 18.13 2.66
CA THR A 72 -23.02 16.98 2.01
C THR A 72 -22.61 17.35 0.59
N ILE A 73 -21.33 17.30 0.32
CA ILE A 73 -20.72 17.45 -1.00
C ILE A 73 -20.53 16.04 -1.55
N LYS A 74 -21.14 15.75 -2.70
CA LYS A 74 -20.96 14.46 -3.39
C LYS A 74 -20.14 14.67 -4.64
N ALA A 75 -19.06 13.91 -4.78
CA ALA A 75 -18.25 13.94 -5.99
C ALA A 75 -19.03 13.30 -7.15
N GLU A 76 -19.04 13.97 -8.30
CA GLU A 76 -19.59 13.43 -9.53
C GLU A 76 -18.44 12.97 -10.44
N LEU A 77 -18.44 11.68 -10.80
CA LEU A 77 -17.43 11.13 -11.71
C LEU A 77 -17.61 11.70 -13.11
N LYS A 78 -16.53 12.27 -13.66
CA LYS A 78 -16.45 12.80 -15.02
C LYS A 78 -15.14 12.35 -15.66
N ASP A 79 -15.08 12.38 -16.99
CA ASP A 79 -13.82 12.23 -17.73
C ASP A 79 -12.78 13.24 -17.23
N LYS A 80 -11.52 12.81 -17.06
CA LYS A 80 -10.44 13.60 -16.47
C LYS A 80 -10.28 14.98 -17.10
N LYS A 81 -10.34 15.08 -18.44
CA LYS A 81 -10.19 16.39 -19.13
C LYS A 81 -11.40 17.28 -18.88
N LYS A 82 -12.61 16.71 -18.90
CA LYS A 82 -13.85 17.44 -18.63
C LYS A 82 -13.91 17.94 -17.19
N ALA A 83 -13.53 17.10 -16.22
CA ALA A 83 -13.48 17.45 -14.81
C ALA A 83 -12.56 18.66 -14.55
N HIS A 84 -11.38 18.66 -15.18
CA HIS A 84 -10.43 19.76 -15.05
C HIS A 84 -10.98 21.08 -15.62
N ILE A 85 -11.58 21.05 -16.81
CA ILE A 85 -12.21 22.23 -17.43
C ILE A 85 -13.35 22.78 -16.55
N ILE A 86 -14.21 21.91 -16.02
CA ILE A 86 -15.30 22.31 -15.13
C ILE A 86 -14.74 22.95 -13.85
N TYR A 87 -13.70 22.37 -13.27
CA TYR A 87 -13.04 22.89 -12.07
C TYR A 87 -12.43 24.28 -12.33
N GLU A 88 -11.60 24.45 -13.36
CA GLU A 88 -11.01 25.75 -13.71
C GLU A 88 -12.07 26.80 -14.00
N SER A 89 -13.15 26.42 -14.70
CA SER A 89 -14.29 27.30 -14.94
C SER A 89 -14.96 27.72 -13.64
N ALA A 90 -15.24 26.79 -12.72
CA ALA A 90 -15.86 27.10 -11.44
C ALA A 90 -14.99 28.05 -10.58
N ILE A 91 -13.67 27.83 -10.53
CA ILE A 91 -12.73 28.70 -9.82
C ILE A 91 -12.69 30.10 -10.44
N SER A 92 -12.66 30.21 -11.77
CA SER A 92 -12.66 31.53 -12.45
C SER A 92 -13.96 32.32 -12.20
N HIS A 93 -15.09 31.65 -11.99
CA HIS A 93 -16.35 32.27 -11.56
C HIS A 93 -16.45 32.47 -10.03
N ARG A 94 -15.37 32.25 -9.28
CA ARG A 94 -15.31 32.33 -7.81
C ARG A 94 -16.29 31.41 -7.08
N HIS A 95 -16.68 30.31 -7.71
CA HIS A 95 -17.43 29.26 -7.03
C HIS A 95 -16.50 28.36 -6.21
N GLN A 96 -17.02 27.81 -5.12
CA GLN A 96 -16.32 26.76 -4.37
C GLN A 96 -16.39 25.46 -5.18
N ALA A 97 -15.23 24.96 -5.59
CA ALA A 97 -15.10 23.74 -6.39
C ALA A 97 -14.08 22.80 -5.77
N PHE A 98 -14.32 21.50 -5.91
CA PHE A 98 -13.48 20.45 -5.39
C PHE A 98 -13.14 19.50 -6.52
N LEU A 99 -11.86 19.17 -6.66
CA LEU A 99 -11.37 18.20 -7.63
C LEU A 99 -10.67 17.09 -6.87
N LEU A 100 -11.13 15.85 -7.09
CA LEU A 100 -10.45 14.63 -6.70
C LEU A 100 -9.71 14.11 -7.94
N GLU A 101 -8.38 14.00 -7.87
CA GLU A 101 -7.59 13.40 -8.94
C GLU A 101 -6.51 12.46 -8.41
N GLU A 102 -6.21 11.45 -9.23
CA GLU A 102 -5.03 10.59 -9.11
C GLU A 102 -3.78 11.43 -9.37
N ASP A 103 -2.78 11.33 -8.49
CA ASP A 103 -1.52 12.06 -8.60
C ASP A 103 -0.77 11.70 -9.88
N LYS A 104 -0.12 12.71 -10.49
CA LYS A 104 0.55 12.54 -11.79
C LYS A 104 1.80 11.67 -11.71
N CYS A 105 2.43 11.57 -10.54
CA CYS A 105 3.68 10.86 -10.30
C CYS A 105 3.47 9.53 -9.56
N SER A 106 2.30 9.33 -8.92
CA SER A 106 1.96 8.17 -8.08
C SER A 106 0.49 7.79 -8.29
N ARG A 107 0.25 6.67 -8.99
CA ARG A 107 -1.12 6.18 -9.29
C ARG A 107 -1.88 5.70 -8.05
N ASP A 108 -1.12 5.39 -7.03
CA ASP A 108 -1.54 4.93 -5.73
C ASP A 108 -1.95 6.09 -4.80
N VAL A 109 -2.00 7.35 -5.25
CA VAL A 109 -2.36 8.49 -4.39
C VAL A 109 -3.50 9.31 -4.98
N PHE A 110 -4.55 9.52 -4.19
CA PHE A 110 -5.70 10.36 -4.52
C PHE A 110 -5.68 11.64 -3.70
N CYS A 111 -5.85 12.78 -4.36
CA CYS A 111 -5.86 14.10 -3.72
C CYS A 111 -7.20 14.81 -3.96
N CYS A 112 -7.85 15.29 -2.91
CA CYS A 112 -9.08 16.08 -2.99
C CYS A 112 -8.93 17.42 -2.28
N ASN A 113 -9.22 18.54 -2.93
CA ASN A 113 -9.40 19.79 -2.19
C ASN A 113 -10.71 19.70 -1.38
N VAL A 114 -10.67 19.94 -0.07
CA VAL A 114 -11.85 19.94 0.83
C VAL A 114 -12.27 21.38 1.18
N GLY A 115 -11.41 22.36 0.87
CA GLY A 115 -11.67 23.79 0.99
C GLY A 115 -11.44 24.32 2.40
N ASN A 116 -12.13 25.42 2.72
CA ASN A 116 -11.87 26.20 3.92
C ASN A 116 -12.74 25.76 5.10
N LEU A 117 -12.15 25.09 6.09
CA LEU A 117 -12.79 24.67 7.33
C LEU A 117 -12.75 25.80 8.36
N GLN A 118 -13.91 26.24 8.84
CA GLN A 118 -13.96 27.27 9.88
C GLN A 118 -13.47 26.73 11.24
N PRO A 119 -13.05 27.60 12.16
CA PRO A 119 -12.74 27.21 13.54
C PRO A 119 -13.86 26.39 14.17
N GLY A 120 -13.54 25.24 14.77
CA GLY A 120 -14.50 24.32 15.40
C GLY A 120 -15.37 23.51 14.45
N SER A 121 -15.17 23.64 13.13
CA SER A 121 -15.95 22.89 12.14
C SER A 121 -15.54 21.42 12.11
N LYS A 122 -16.53 20.55 11.91
CA LYS A 122 -16.33 19.09 11.81
C LYS A 122 -16.55 18.66 10.38
N VAL A 123 -15.65 17.81 9.89
CA VAL A 123 -15.74 17.24 8.55
C VAL A 123 -15.69 15.71 8.61
N ALA A 124 -16.63 15.08 7.92
CA ALA A 124 -16.64 13.63 7.70
C ALA A 124 -16.39 13.35 6.22
N LEU A 125 -15.26 12.71 5.92
CA LEU A 125 -14.87 12.32 4.57
C LEU A 125 -15.14 10.84 4.39
N THR A 126 -16.01 10.47 3.45
CA THR A 126 -16.35 9.09 3.14
C THR A 126 -15.85 8.73 1.75
N LEU A 127 -14.91 7.79 1.69
CA LEU A 127 -14.39 7.23 0.45
C LEU A 127 -14.92 5.80 0.29
N LYS A 128 -15.36 5.45 -0.92
CA LYS A 128 -15.69 4.07 -1.27
C LYS A 128 -14.92 3.60 -2.49
N TYR A 129 -14.32 2.43 -2.37
CA TYR A 129 -13.53 1.79 -3.41
C TYR A 129 -13.78 0.29 -3.45
N VAL A 130 -13.39 -0.33 -4.56
CA VAL A 130 -13.40 -1.78 -4.75
C VAL A 130 -12.01 -2.27 -5.12
N GLN A 131 -11.70 -3.52 -4.76
CA GLN A 131 -10.41 -4.16 -5.02
C GLN A 131 -10.61 -5.67 -5.23
N GLU A 132 -9.86 -6.25 -6.16
CA GLU A 132 -9.73 -7.70 -6.31
C GLU A 132 -8.72 -8.24 -5.29
N LEU A 133 -9.06 -9.32 -4.61
CA LEU A 133 -8.25 -9.91 -3.54
C LEU A 133 -7.40 -11.07 -4.09
N PRO A 134 -6.08 -11.06 -3.85
CA PRO A 134 -5.22 -12.15 -4.27
C PRO A 134 -5.45 -13.42 -3.42
N LEU A 135 -5.30 -14.57 -4.06
CA LEU A 135 -5.24 -15.86 -3.40
C LEU A 135 -3.77 -16.23 -3.16
N GLU A 136 -3.42 -16.43 -1.90
CA GLU A 136 -2.09 -16.85 -1.47
C GLU A 136 -1.83 -18.32 -1.81
N ALA A 137 -0.55 -18.72 -1.81
CA ALA A 137 -0.14 -20.08 -2.18
C ALA A 137 -0.70 -21.18 -1.25
N ASP A 138 -1.01 -20.84 0.00
CA ASP A 138 -1.64 -21.72 0.98
C ASP A 138 -3.18 -21.78 0.86
N GLY A 139 -3.76 -21.06 -0.12
CA GLY A 139 -5.19 -20.97 -0.35
C GLY A 139 -5.92 -19.90 0.48
N ALA A 140 -5.19 -19.03 1.18
CA ALA A 140 -5.79 -17.91 1.89
C ALA A 140 -6.14 -16.76 0.94
N LEU A 141 -7.39 -16.29 0.99
CA LEU A 141 -7.75 -15.01 0.37
C LEU A 141 -7.32 -13.88 1.30
N ARG A 142 -6.46 -12.99 0.80
CA ARG A 142 -5.83 -11.95 1.62
C ARG A 142 -6.44 -10.58 1.37
N TYR A 143 -6.84 -9.91 2.45
CA TYR A 143 -7.18 -8.49 2.45
C TYR A 143 -6.26 -7.74 3.41
N VAL A 144 -5.78 -6.58 2.98
CA VAL A 144 -4.95 -5.69 3.80
C VAL A 144 -5.59 -4.30 3.80
N LEU A 145 -5.92 -3.79 4.98
CA LEU A 145 -6.25 -2.39 5.19
C LEU A 145 -4.99 -1.66 5.65
N PRO A 146 -4.35 -0.84 4.78
CA PRO A 146 -3.09 -0.20 5.11
C PRO A 146 -3.27 0.84 6.23
N ALA A 147 -2.37 0.85 7.19
CA ALA A 147 -2.29 1.81 8.30
C ALA A 147 -2.08 3.25 7.86
N VAL A 148 -1.84 3.48 6.57
CA VAL A 148 -1.62 4.82 6.01
C VAL A 148 -2.86 5.71 6.12
N LEU A 149 -4.03 5.16 6.47
CA LEU A 149 -5.19 5.98 6.90
C LEU A 149 -4.96 6.74 8.21
N ASN A 150 -3.89 6.42 8.94
CA ASN A 150 -3.46 7.15 10.12
C ASN A 150 -2.71 8.44 9.67
N PRO A 151 -3.32 9.64 9.78
CA PRO A 151 -2.59 10.87 9.60
C PRO A 151 -1.53 10.93 10.71
N ARG A 152 -0.27 10.82 10.31
CA ARG A 152 0.89 10.79 11.21
C ARG A 152 0.99 12.11 11.97
N TYR A 153 0.35 12.17 13.15
CA TYR A 153 0.15 13.37 13.94
C TYR A 153 1.45 13.86 14.58
N ARG A 154 1.75 15.16 14.44
CA ARG A 154 2.77 15.85 15.24
C ARG A 154 2.07 16.54 16.41
N CYS A 155 2.33 16.12 17.65
CA CYS A 155 1.95 16.92 18.81
C CYS A 155 2.67 18.27 18.77
N SER A 156 1.91 19.36 18.86
CA SER A 156 2.40 20.72 18.97
C SER A 156 3.03 20.94 20.36
N GLY A 157 4.34 21.24 20.40
CA GLY A 157 5.05 21.48 21.65
C GLY A 157 6.58 21.55 21.60
N SER A 158 7.22 21.26 20.46
CA SER A 158 8.69 21.40 20.34
C SER A 158 9.06 22.72 19.63
N PRO A 159 10.02 23.51 20.14
CA PRO A 159 10.41 24.78 19.54
C PRO A 159 10.90 24.62 18.09
N GLU A 160 10.57 25.62 17.28
CA GLU A 160 11.02 25.83 15.91
C GLU A 160 12.55 25.96 15.87
N ASP A 161 13.22 25.05 15.16
CA ASP A 161 14.45 25.30 14.39
C ASP A 161 14.98 23.97 13.81
N SER A 162 14.62 23.65 12.56
CA SER A 162 15.54 23.13 11.52
C SER A 162 14.77 22.61 10.30
N CYS A 163 15.29 22.97 9.14
CA CYS A 163 14.88 22.52 7.81
C CYS A 163 15.23 21.02 7.65
N LEU A 164 14.30 20.25 7.04
CA LEU A 164 14.35 18.80 6.74
C LEU A 164 13.92 17.84 7.87
N ASP A 165 12.73 18.08 8.41
CA ASP A 165 12.07 17.18 9.35
C ASP A 165 11.06 16.26 8.62
N LEU A 166 11.51 15.12 8.09
CA LEU A 166 10.61 14.00 7.75
C LEU A 166 10.27 13.25 9.06
N LYS A 167 9.29 13.78 9.80
CA LYS A 167 8.79 13.13 11.01
C LYS A 167 7.90 11.94 10.62
N THR A 168 8.37 10.72 10.89
CA THR A 168 7.49 9.61 11.27
C THR A 168 7.33 9.67 12.79
N PRO A 169 6.27 10.30 13.32
CA PRO A 169 5.96 10.22 14.74
C PRO A 169 5.43 8.81 15.02
N ILE A 170 6.18 8.03 15.80
CA ILE A 170 5.61 6.94 16.59
C ILE A 170 4.94 7.65 17.76
N VAL A 171 3.62 7.83 17.68
CA VAL A 171 2.84 8.17 18.87
C VAL A 171 2.99 6.97 19.82
N PRO A 172 3.36 7.16 21.10
CA PRO A 172 3.26 6.09 22.09
C PRO A 172 1.87 5.49 21.97
N LEU A 173 1.78 4.16 21.90
CA LEU A 173 0.52 3.44 21.65
C LEU A 173 -0.62 3.97 22.53
N ASP A 174 -0.33 4.41 23.75
CA ASP A 174 -1.30 4.85 24.75
C ASP A 174 -1.95 6.22 24.52
N ASP A 175 -1.51 7.01 23.53
CA ASP A 175 -1.98 8.38 23.29
C ASP A 175 -2.49 8.64 21.86
N LEU A 176 -3.02 7.64 21.15
CA LEU A 176 -3.66 7.91 19.85
C LEU A 176 -4.96 8.72 20.07
N PRO A 177 -5.07 9.94 19.51
CA PRO A 177 -6.15 10.88 19.82
C PRO A 177 -7.47 10.58 19.09
N TYR A 178 -7.60 9.40 18.48
CA TYR A 178 -8.73 9.04 17.63
C TYR A 178 -9.25 7.64 17.93
N ALA A 179 -10.56 7.45 17.70
CA ALA A 179 -11.19 6.15 17.76
C ALA A 179 -11.11 5.45 16.40
N PHE A 180 -10.87 4.15 16.39
CA PHE A 180 -10.92 3.35 15.17
C PHE A 180 -11.89 2.19 15.35
N SER A 181 -12.68 1.95 14.30
CA SER A 181 -13.59 0.81 14.24
C SER A 181 -13.59 0.25 12.82
N MET A 182 -13.60 -1.08 12.73
CA MET A 182 -13.73 -1.79 11.47
C MET A 182 -14.72 -2.93 11.65
N THR A 183 -15.67 -2.99 10.73
CA THR A 183 -16.61 -4.10 10.59
C THR A 183 -16.43 -4.70 9.21
N ALA A 184 -16.42 -6.01 9.12
CA ALA A 184 -16.32 -6.72 7.86
C ALA A 184 -17.44 -7.75 7.73
N THR A 185 -18.04 -7.81 6.55
CA THR A 185 -18.97 -8.88 6.16
C THR A 185 -18.32 -9.67 5.05
N VAL A 186 -18.15 -10.96 5.26
CA VAL A 186 -17.62 -11.90 4.26
C VAL A 186 -18.76 -12.76 3.77
N SER A 187 -18.84 -12.95 2.46
CA SER A 187 -19.83 -13.83 1.83
C SER A 187 -19.21 -14.59 0.67
N SER A 188 -19.48 -15.89 0.60
CA SER A 188 -19.01 -16.77 -0.47
C SER A 188 -20.03 -17.88 -0.76
N GLN A 189 -20.01 -18.38 -1.99
CA GLN A 189 -20.66 -19.62 -2.41
C GLN A 189 -20.06 -20.85 -1.73
N HIS A 190 -18.79 -20.77 -1.32
CA HIS A 190 -18.10 -21.80 -0.56
C HIS A 190 -18.27 -21.55 0.94
N GLY A 191 -18.26 -22.63 1.73
CA GLY A 191 -18.25 -22.51 3.18
C GLY A 191 -16.94 -21.88 3.66
N ILE A 192 -17.04 -20.94 4.59
CA ILE A 192 -15.89 -20.33 5.25
C ILE A 192 -15.35 -21.33 6.29
N GLU A 193 -14.10 -21.74 6.12
CA GLU A 193 -13.42 -22.67 7.02
C GLU A 193 -12.91 -21.94 8.26
N THR A 194 -12.09 -20.92 8.04
CA THR A 194 -11.53 -20.08 9.09
C THR A 194 -11.22 -18.68 8.58
N ILE A 195 -11.21 -17.72 9.48
CA ILE A 195 -10.76 -16.36 9.22
C ILE A 195 -9.72 -16.04 10.27
N GLN A 196 -8.54 -15.64 9.82
CA GLN A 196 -7.43 -15.23 10.67
C GLN A 196 -7.16 -13.75 10.49
N SER A 197 -6.62 -13.11 11.52
CA SER A 197 -6.17 -11.73 11.45
C SER A 197 -4.91 -11.56 12.27
N ASN A 198 -4.06 -10.63 11.83
CA ASN A 198 -2.93 -10.15 12.61
C ASN A 198 -3.36 -9.25 13.78
N CYS A 199 -4.62 -8.84 13.83
CA CYS A 199 -5.23 -7.99 14.85
C CYS A 199 -6.26 -8.77 15.69
N PRO A 200 -6.42 -8.45 16.99
CA PRO A 200 -7.46 -9.05 17.81
C PRO A 200 -8.87 -8.78 17.25
N LEU A 201 -9.65 -9.83 17.08
CA LEU A 201 -11.04 -9.78 16.61
C LEU A 201 -12.00 -10.03 17.76
N SER A 202 -13.17 -9.39 17.72
CA SER A 202 -14.35 -9.84 18.45
C SER A 202 -14.78 -11.23 17.94
N PRO A 203 -15.54 -12.03 18.72
CA PRO A 203 -16.00 -13.34 18.28
C PRO A 203 -16.67 -13.27 16.89
N ILE A 204 -16.18 -14.10 15.96
CA ILE A 204 -16.68 -14.11 14.57
C ILE A 204 -18.05 -14.77 14.55
N GLU A 205 -19.03 -14.07 13.98
CA GLU A 205 -20.39 -14.58 13.84
C GLU A 205 -20.58 -15.19 12.45
N TYR A 206 -20.67 -16.51 12.38
CA TYR A 206 -20.98 -17.21 11.14
C TYR A 206 -22.49 -17.28 10.94
N LEU A 207 -22.96 -16.87 9.76
CA LEU A 207 -24.36 -16.87 9.39
C LEU A 207 -24.70 -18.08 8.51
N GLY A 208 -25.78 -18.77 8.87
CA GLY A 208 -26.32 -19.94 8.17
C GLY A 208 -25.57 -21.26 8.45
N ASP A 209 -26.25 -22.39 8.25
CA ASP A 209 -25.75 -23.72 8.57
C ASP A 209 -24.47 -24.10 7.80
N LYS A 210 -24.33 -23.55 6.59
CA LYS A 210 -23.18 -23.79 5.70
C LYS A 210 -22.00 -22.84 5.94
N LYS A 211 -22.14 -21.88 6.86
CA LYS A 211 -21.13 -20.84 7.14
C LYS A 211 -20.65 -20.10 5.88
N THR A 212 -21.59 -19.80 4.97
CA THR A 212 -21.33 -19.07 3.71
C THR A 212 -21.21 -17.56 3.90
N SER A 213 -21.52 -17.07 5.10
CA SER A 213 -21.32 -15.67 5.45
C SER A 213 -20.80 -15.54 6.87
N ALA A 214 -20.00 -14.52 7.12
CA ALA A 214 -19.44 -14.22 8.42
C ALA A 214 -19.42 -12.71 8.67
N GLN A 215 -19.71 -12.31 9.90
CA GLN A 215 -19.52 -10.96 10.38
C GLN A 215 -18.30 -10.93 11.31
N ILE A 216 -17.41 -9.98 11.03
CA ILE A 216 -16.16 -9.76 11.74
C ILE A 216 -16.17 -8.33 12.24
N SER A 217 -15.64 -8.12 13.44
CA SER A 217 -15.35 -6.78 13.95
C SER A 217 -14.04 -6.85 14.70
N LEU A 218 -13.24 -5.80 14.57
CA LEU A 218 -12.06 -5.67 15.42
C LEU A 218 -12.48 -5.62 16.89
N ALA A 219 -11.62 -6.11 17.78
CA ALA A 219 -11.85 -6.02 19.21
C ALA A 219 -11.87 -4.55 19.67
N ASP A 220 -12.68 -4.25 20.69
CA ASP A 220 -12.76 -2.91 21.27
C ASP A 220 -11.39 -2.44 21.77
N GLY A 221 -11.11 -1.16 21.55
CA GLY A 221 -9.83 -0.54 21.93
C GLY A 221 -8.67 -0.89 20.99
N HIS A 222 -8.92 -1.52 19.84
CA HIS A 222 -7.90 -1.70 18.81
C HIS A 222 -7.34 -0.35 18.36
N LYS A 223 -6.01 -0.29 18.29
CA LYS A 223 -5.25 0.89 17.89
C LYS A 223 -4.76 0.65 16.47
N PHE A 224 -5.06 1.55 15.55
CA PHE A 224 -4.68 1.44 14.14
C PHE A 224 -3.20 1.84 13.94
N ASP A 225 -2.32 1.04 14.54
CA ASP A 225 -0.87 1.23 14.61
C ASP A 225 -0.10 0.49 13.51
N ARG A 226 -0.78 -0.45 12.84
CA ARG A 226 -0.27 -1.35 11.81
C ARG A 226 -1.38 -1.70 10.82
N ASP A 227 -0.99 -2.27 9.69
CA ASP A 227 -1.94 -2.71 8.69
C ASP A 227 -2.84 -3.80 9.28
N VAL A 228 -4.15 -3.71 9.03
CA VAL A 228 -5.09 -4.76 9.46
C VAL A 228 -5.18 -5.78 8.33
N GLU A 229 -4.74 -7.00 8.61
CA GLU A 229 -4.73 -8.10 7.65
C GLU A 229 -5.81 -9.11 8.02
N LEU A 230 -6.57 -9.55 7.01
CA LEU A 230 -7.52 -10.66 7.10
C LEU A 230 -7.11 -11.75 6.11
N LEU A 231 -6.94 -12.97 6.61
CA LEU A 231 -6.71 -14.18 5.82
C LEU A 231 -7.96 -15.05 5.91
N ILE A 232 -8.64 -15.24 4.79
CA ILE A 232 -9.93 -15.93 4.72
C ILE A 232 -9.73 -17.24 3.97
N TYR A 233 -10.04 -18.36 4.62
CA TYR A 233 -9.92 -19.69 4.03
C TYR A 233 -11.31 -20.22 3.68
N TYR A 234 -11.53 -20.49 2.39
CA TYR A 234 -12.73 -21.15 1.90
C TYR A 234 -12.47 -22.65 1.71
N ARG A 235 -13.43 -23.51 2.10
CA ARG A 235 -13.26 -24.98 2.08
C ARG A 235 -12.92 -25.58 0.71
N GLU A 236 -13.39 -24.95 -0.36
CA GLU A 236 -13.28 -25.47 -1.73
C GLU A 236 -12.82 -24.38 -2.69
N VAL A 237 -11.89 -23.51 -2.25
CA VAL A 237 -11.42 -22.33 -3.00
C VAL A 237 -10.90 -22.63 -4.41
N HIS A 238 -10.39 -23.85 -4.64
CA HIS A 238 -9.84 -24.28 -5.91
C HIS A 238 -10.88 -24.82 -6.91
N THR A 239 -12.12 -25.00 -6.46
CA THR A 239 -13.22 -25.44 -7.34
C THR A 239 -13.67 -24.26 -8.20
N PRO A 240 -13.77 -24.42 -9.53
CA PRO A 240 -14.26 -23.35 -10.39
C PRO A 240 -15.64 -22.86 -9.91
N SER A 241 -15.80 -21.54 -9.77
CA SER A 241 -17.05 -20.94 -9.33
C SER A 241 -17.44 -19.77 -10.22
N VAL A 242 -18.74 -19.46 -10.24
CA VAL A 242 -19.28 -18.36 -11.03
C VAL A 242 -20.22 -17.55 -10.17
N ALA A 243 -19.88 -16.28 -9.91
CA ALA A 243 -20.77 -15.32 -9.32
C ALA A 243 -21.54 -14.60 -10.44
N VAL A 244 -22.87 -14.52 -10.32
CA VAL A 244 -23.72 -13.83 -11.29
C VAL A 244 -24.48 -12.72 -10.58
N GLU A 245 -24.30 -11.50 -11.06
CA GLU A 245 -25.09 -10.35 -10.65
C GLU A 245 -26.10 -10.03 -11.76
N LEU A 246 -27.39 -10.12 -11.42
CA LEU A 246 -28.45 -9.81 -12.36
C LEU A 246 -28.55 -8.30 -12.57
N GLY A 247 -28.65 -7.89 -13.83
CA GLY A 247 -28.84 -6.49 -14.18
C GLY A 247 -30.15 -5.93 -13.62
N ASN A 248 -30.17 -4.63 -13.35
CA ASN A 248 -31.33 -3.89 -12.86
C ASN A 248 -31.76 -2.81 -13.87
N PRO A 249 -32.41 -3.21 -14.98
CA PRO A 249 -32.80 -2.29 -16.04
C PRO A 249 -33.87 -1.27 -15.59
N LYS A 250 -34.62 -1.56 -14.52
CA LYS A 250 -35.66 -0.65 -13.99
C LYS A 250 -35.06 0.61 -13.37
N ASN A 251 -33.94 0.46 -12.65
CA ASN A 251 -33.27 1.58 -11.99
C ASN A 251 -32.15 2.19 -12.83
N ASN A 252 -31.62 1.46 -13.82
CA ASN A 252 -30.51 1.89 -14.67
C ASN A 252 -30.74 1.55 -16.15
N PRO A 253 -31.73 2.18 -16.82
CA PRO A 253 -32.12 1.82 -18.19
C PRO A 253 -31.03 2.03 -19.25
N ASP A 254 -30.14 3.02 -19.03
CA ASP A 254 -29.05 3.40 -19.93
C ASP A 254 -27.65 3.15 -19.34
N GLY A 255 -27.58 2.49 -18.17
CA GLY A 255 -26.34 2.25 -17.44
C GLY A 255 -25.76 0.85 -17.67
N LEU A 256 -24.47 0.68 -17.36
CA LEU A 256 -23.77 -0.62 -17.44
C LEU A 256 -24.43 -1.70 -16.57
N MET A 257 -25.12 -1.30 -15.50
CA MET A 257 -25.83 -2.20 -14.59
C MET A 257 -27.17 -2.72 -15.13
N LYS A 258 -27.51 -2.44 -16.39
CA LYS A 258 -28.73 -2.93 -17.05
C LYS A 258 -28.65 -4.43 -17.33
N ASP A 259 -27.50 -4.89 -17.78
CA ASP A 259 -27.28 -6.24 -18.26
C ASP A 259 -26.69 -7.12 -17.14
N PRO A 260 -26.99 -8.43 -17.13
CA PRO A 260 -26.39 -9.34 -16.16
C PRO A 260 -24.88 -9.44 -16.38
N SER A 261 -24.14 -9.51 -15.28
CA SER A 261 -22.68 -9.69 -15.28
C SER A 261 -22.32 -10.99 -14.56
N ALA A 262 -21.28 -11.67 -15.04
CA ALA A 262 -20.77 -12.88 -14.42
C ALA A 262 -19.26 -12.78 -14.20
N MET A 263 -18.82 -13.17 -13.00
CA MET A 263 -17.41 -13.31 -12.64
C MET A 263 -17.11 -14.79 -12.49
N VAL A 264 -16.20 -15.31 -13.32
CA VAL A 264 -15.74 -16.69 -13.28
C VAL A 264 -14.43 -16.75 -12.52
N CYS A 265 -14.39 -17.50 -11.42
CA CYS A 265 -13.21 -17.67 -10.58
C CYS A 265 -12.64 -19.06 -10.82
N PHE A 266 -11.36 -19.13 -11.21
CA PHE A 266 -10.67 -20.39 -11.49
C PHE A 266 -9.25 -20.36 -10.93
N TYR A 267 -9.08 -20.95 -9.75
CA TYR A 267 -7.80 -21.03 -9.03
C TYR A 267 -7.40 -22.50 -8.79
N PRO A 268 -7.00 -23.26 -9.82
CA PRO A 268 -6.69 -24.67 -9.65
C PRO A 268 -5.49 -24.86 -8.71
N ASN A 269 -5.59 -25.83 -7.80
CA ASN A 269 -4.42 -26.31 -7.06
C ASN A 269 -3.60 -27.20 -8.00
N ILE A 270 -2.52 -26.64 -8.54
CA ILE A 270 -1.56 -27.36 -9.37
C ILE A 270 -0.43 -27.78 -8.44
N PRO A 271 -0.24 -29.09 -8.16
CA PRO A 271 0.85 -29.54 -7.32
C PRO A 271 2.17 -29.08 -7.94
N GLU A 272 2.98 -28.35 -7.17
CA GLU A 272 4.33 -28.04 -7.59
C GLU A 272 5.08 -29.36 -7.79
N VAL A 273 5.51 -29.62 -9.02
CA VAL A 273 6.49 -30.68 -9.29
C VAL A 273 7.71 -30.36 -8.44
N GLU A 274 8.18 -31.30 -7.61
CA GLU A 274 9.31 -31.10 -6.71
C GLU A 274 10.37 -30.25 -7.41
N PRO A 275 10.72 -29.06 -6.87
CA PRO A 275 11.67 -28.20 -7.54
C PRO A 275 12.98 -28.99 -7.64
N SER A 276 13.32 -29.45 -8.84
CA SER A 276 14.66 -29.90 -9.16
C SER A 276 15.58 -28.78 -8.70
N ALA A 277 16.35 -29.03 -7.63
CA ALA A 277 17.24 -28.11 -6.91
C ALA A 277 17.17 -26.67 -7.41
N ILE A 278 16.54 -25.76 -6.64
CA ILE A 278 16.32 -24.33 -7.00
C ILE A 278 17.59 -23.72 -7.61
N CYS A 279 17.70 -23.79 -8.94
CA CYS A 279 18.70 -23.10 -9.73
C CYS A 279 18.08 -21.75 -10.07
N GLY A 280 18.64 -20.68 -9.51
CA GLY A 280 18.13 -19.33 -9.70
C GLY A 280 19.27 -18.32 -9.78
N GLU A 281 18.97 -17.17 -10.37
CA GLU A 281 19.84 -16.00 -10.36
C GLU A 281 19.27 -15.00 -9.35
N PHE A 282 19.98 -14.76 -8.25
CA PHE A 282 19.52 -13.93 -7.13
C PHE A 282 20.24 -12.58 -7.14
N VAL A 283 19.52 -11.51 -7.45
CA VAL A 283 20.10 -10.16 -7.53
C VAL A 283 19.55 -9.30 -6.41
N PHE A 284 20.43 -8.72 -5.60
CA PHE A 284 20.07 -7.86 -4.46
C PHE A 284 20.36 -6.40 -4.81
N LEU A 285 19.35 -5.54 -4.83
CA LEU A 285 19.48 -4.08 -4.95
C LEU A 285 19.39 -3.47 -3.55
N MET A 286 20.48 -2.82 -3.14
CA MET A 286 20.65 -2.29 -1.81
C MET A 286 20.70 -0.77 -1.85
N ASP A 287 19.74 -0.13 -1.20
CA ASP A 287 19.66 1.32 -1.10
C ASP A 287 20.75 1.85 -0.15
N CYS A 288 21.59 2.73 -0.70
CA CYS A 288 22.66 3.45 -0.01
C CYS A 288 22.44 4.97 -0.09
N SER A 289 21.20 5.41 -0.26
CA SER A 289 20.82 6.82 -0.20
C SER A 289 21.01 7.41 1.19
N GLY A 290 21.03 8.74 1.29
CA GLY A 290 21.25 9.44 2.55
C GLY A 290 20.21 9.11 3.64
N SER A 291 18.98 8.74 3.27
CA SER A 291 17.92 8.39 4.23
C SER A 291 18.20 7.06 4.95
N MET A 292 19.03 6.19 4.37
CA MET A 292 19.49 4.95 4.99
C MET A 292 20.50 5.19 6.13
N GLN A 293 21.05 6.41 6.28
CA GLN A 293 21.82 6.82 7.46
C GLN A 293 20.94 7.09 8.69
N CYS A 294 19.62 7.12 8.55
CA CYS A 294 18.74 7.37 9.68
C CYS A 294 18.68 6.15 10.63
N PRO A 295 18.57 6.38 11.95
CA PRO A 295 18.25 5.32 12.91
C PRO A 295 16.89 4.67 12.61
N ILE A 296 16.75 3.37 12.87
CA ILE A 296 15.50 2.61 12.68
C ILE A 296 14.43 3.09 13.66
N SER A 297 14.81 3.46 14.89
CA SER A 297 13.93 4.07 15.88
C SER A 297 14.61 5.27 16.57
N LYS A 298 13.84 6.20 17.14
CA LYS A 298 14.40 7.31 17.93
C LYS A 298 14.71 6.92 19.39
N GLN A 299 14.71 5.63 19.74
CA GLN A 299 15.19 5.20 21.06
C GLN A 299 16.70 5.43 21.13
N ASP A 300 17.17 5.90 22.28
CA ASP A 300 18.58 6.18 22.51
C ASP A 300 19.39 4.90 22.27
N LYS A 301 20.25 4.89 21.23
CA LYS A 301 21.04 3.76 20.68
C LYS A 301 20.40 2.83 19.62
N SER A 302 19.37 3.24 18.88
CA SER A 302 18.88 2.37 17.80
C SER A 302 19.88 2.24 16.64
N GLN A 303 19.87 1.06 16.00
CA GLN A 303 20.70 0.74 14.84
C GLN A 303 20.30 1.59 13.62
N LEU A 304 21.25 1.93 12.75
CA LEU A 304 20.98 2.61 11.49
C LEU A 304 20.25 1.69 10.51
N ARG A 305 19.36 2.24 9.66
CA ARG A 305 18.64 1.47 8.62
C ARG A 305 19.59 0.68 7.73
N ILE A 306 20.69 1.31 7.30
CA ILE A 306 21.74 0.66 6.51
C ILE A 306 22.36 -0.55 7.21
N GLU A 307 22.54 -0.50 8.53
CA GLU A 307 23.14 -1.62 9.28
C GLU A 307 22.19 -2.81 9.40
N ALA A 308 20.89 -2.58 9.65
CA ALA A 308 19.91 -3.68 9.65
C ALA A 308 19.72 -4.28 8.26
N ALA A 309 19.74 -3.45 7.21
CA ALA A 309 19.66 -3.93 5.84
C ALA A 309 20.91 -4.75 5.46
N LYS A 310 22.12 -4.36 5.94
CA LYS A 310 23.35 -5.16 5.80
C LYS A 310 23.23 -6.51 6.51
N GLU A 311 22.72 -6.54 7.74
CA GLU A 311 22.52 -7.79 8.48
C GLU A 311 21.54 -8.73 7.78
N THR A 312 20.44 -8.17 7.26
CA THR A 312 19.45 -8.93 6.48
C THR A 312 20.04 -9.47 5.18
N LEU A 313 20.81 -8.67 4.45
CA LEU A 313 21.51 -9.12 3.25
C LEU A 313 22.51 -10.24 3.56
N ILE A 314 23.25 -10.14 4.66
CA ILE A 314 24.18 -11.20 5.11
C ILE A 314 23.42 -12.51 5.40
N LEU A 315 22.24 -12.43 6.04
CA LEU A 315 21.40 -13.59 6.31
C LEU A 315 20.94 -14.25 5.02
N LEU A 316 20.47 -13.46 4.04
CA LEU A 316 19.99 -13.97 2.76
C LEU A 316 21.10 -14.58 1.93
N LEU A 317 22.28 -13.95 1.86
CA LEU A 317 23.44 -14.51 1.18
C LEU A 317 23.89 -15.85 1.77
N LYS A 318 23.75 -16.05 3.08
CA LYS A 318 24.03 -17.34 3.75
C LYS A 318 22.94 -18.40 3.51
N SER A 319 21.76 -17.97 3.09
CA SER A 319 20.59 -18.83 2.87
C SER A 319 20.38 -19.16 1.38
N LEU A 320 21.27 -18.69 0.50
CA LEU A 320 21.19 -18.95 -0.94
C LEU A 320 21.32 -20.45 -1.26
N PRO A 321 20.55 -20.98 -2.23
CA PRO A 321 20.65 -22.37 -2.67
C PRO A 321 22.04 -22.70 -3.25
N VAL A 322 22.43 -23.97 -3.11
CA VAL A 322 23.63 -24.48 -3.78
C VAL A 322 23.40 -24.49 -5.30
N ASN A 323 24.44 -24.14 -6.08
CA ASN A 323 24.40 -23.98 -7.55
C ASN A 323 23.54 -22.80 -8.06
N CYS A 324 23.30 -21.77 -7.24
CA CYS A 324 22.71 -20.53 -7.75
C CYS A 324 23.78 -19.56 -8.30
N TYR A 325 23.30 -18.54 -8.99
CA TYR A 325 24.07 -17.34 -9.35
C TYR A 325 23.58 -16.17 -8.51
N PHE A 326 24.44 -15.21 -8.21
CA PHE A 326 24.03 -14.01 -7.49
C PHE A 326 24.86 -12.77 -7.86
N ASN A 327 24.27 -11.60 -7.63
CA ASN A 327 24.97 -10.31 -7.67
C ASN A 327 24.34 -9.33 -6.67
N ILE A 328 25.08 -8.29 -6.31
CA ILE A 328 24.63 -7.25 -5.39
C ILE A 328 24.90 -5.90 -6.06
N TYR A 329 23.91 -5.02 -6.08
CA TYR A 329 24.02 -3.65 -6.58
C TYR A 329 23.72 -2.70 -5.43
N ALA A 330 24.68 -1.85 -5.07
CA ALA A 330 24.43 -0.71 -4.22
C ALA A 330 23.91 0.45 -5.08
N PHE A 331 22.84 1.13 -4.68
CA PHE A 331 22.30 2.25 -5.45
C PHE A 331 21.97 3.47 -4.59
N GLY A 332 22.06 4.65 -5.20
CA GLY A 332 21.65 5.94 -4.68
C GLY A 332 21.41 6.89 -5.86
N SER A 333 22.09 8.03 -5.94
CA SER A 333 22.18 8.85 -7.17
C SER A 333 23.03 8.18 -8.25
N SER A 334 23.98 7.33 -7.86
CA SER A 334 24.74 6.44 -8.72
C SER A 334 24.56 5.00 -8.25
N PHE A 335 25.04 4.02 -9.01
CA PHE A 335 25.00 2.63 -8.58
C PHE A 335 26.38 1.96 -8.77
N GLU A 336 26.64 0.95 -7.95
CA GLU A 336 27.84 0.12 -8.00
C GLU A 336 27.47 -1.36 -7.93
N ALA A 337 27.90 -2.13 -8.92
CA ALA A 337 27.77 -3.58 -8.91
C ALA A 337 28.93 -4.24 -8.15
N PHE A 338 28.63 -5.27 -7.37
CA PHE A 338 29.64 -6.06 -6.67
C PHE A 338 30.41 -6.94 -7.65
N PHE A 339 29.74 -7.47 -8.66
CA PHE A 339 30.38 -8.20 -9.73
C PHE A 339 29.96 -7.61 -11.07
N PRO A 340 30.83 -7.61 -12.10
CA PRO A 340 30.46 -7.13 -13.43
C PRO A 340 29.29 -7.88 -14.07
N ASN A 341 29.09 -9.15 -13.68
CA ASN A 341 27.95 -9.98 -14.03
C ASN A 341 27.66 -10.91 -12.84
N SER A 342 26.47 -11.50 -12.78
CA SER A 342 26.12 -12.51 -11.78
C SER A 342 27.13 -13.66 -11.75
N VAL A 343 27.61 -13.98 -10.54
CA VAL A 343 28.64 -15.01 -10.30
C VAL A 343 28.05 -16.23 -9.63
N LYS A 344 28.65 -17.40 -9.84
CA LYS A 344 28.23 -18.63 -9.18
C LYS A 344 28.45 -18.52 -7.67
N TYR A 345 27.50 -19.00 -6.88
CA TYR A 345 27.64 -19.09 -5.44
C TYR A 345 28.72 -20.10 -5.05
N THR A 346 29.87 -19.58 -4.61
CA THR A 346 31.03 -20.32 -4.09
C THR A 346 31.51 -19.67 -2.79
N GLN A 347 32.32 -20.38 -2.01
CA GLN A 347 32.91 -19.86 -0.77
C GLN A 347 33.69 -18.56 -1.02
N ASP A 348 34.54 -18.54 -2.07
CA ASP A 348 35.38 -17.37 -2.39
C ASP A 348 34.54 -16.15 -2.78
N THR A 349 33.55 -16.33 -3.67
CA THR A 349 32.65 -15.24 -4.08
C THR A 349 31.79 -14.74 -2.92
N MET A 350 31.42 -15.63 -2.00
CA MET A 350 30.63 -15.32 -0.82
C MET A 350 31.47 -14.51 0.19
N GLU A 351 32.70 -14.91 0.46
CA GLU A 351 33.61 -14.18 1.34
C GLU A 351 33.91 -12.77 0.80
N GLU A 352 34.13 -12.65 -0.51
CA GLU A 352 34.33 -11.34 -1.16
C GLU A 352 33.08 -10.45 -1.06
N ALA A 353 31.88 -11.01 -1.32
CA ALA A 353 30.62 -10.30 -1.15
C ALA A 353 30.43 -9.83 0.30
N LEU A 354 30.64 -10.70 1.29
CA LEU A 354 30.54 -10.36 2.70
C LEU A 354 31.51 -9.25 3.12
N ARG A 355 32.74 -9.27 2.60
CA ARG A 355 33.75 -8.23 2.86
C ARG A 355 33.26 -6.87 2.36
N ARG A 356 32.71 -6.82 1.15
CA ARG A 356 32.17 -5.58 0.57
C ARG A 356 30.88 -5.12 1.24
N VAL A 357 29.96 -6.02 1.58
CA VAL A 357 28.73 -5.67 2.32
C VAL A 357 29.07 -5.02 3.65
N LYS A 358 30.07 -5.53 4.39
CA LYS A 358 30.52 -4.92 5.65
C LYS A 358 31.03 -3.48 5.49
N LEU A 359 31.64 -3.16 4.34
CA LEU A 359 32.17 -1.83 4.02
C LEU A 359 31.12 -0.86 3.50
N MET A 360 29.93 -1.35 3.15
CA MET A 360 28.84 -0.56 2.58
C MET A 360 28.38 0.54 3.54
N ARG A 361 28.13 1.72 2.98
CA ARG A 361 27.65 2.92 3.66
C ARG A 361 26.54 3.56 2.85
N ALA A 362 25.74 4.37 3.50
CA ALA A 362 24.66 5.13 2.89
C ALA A 362 25.19 6.48 2.35
N ASP A 363 26.13 6.43 1.41
CA ASP A 363 26.87 7.60 0.88
C ASP A 363 26.65 7.87 -0.62
N LEU A 364 25.68 7.20 -1.24
CA LEU A 364 25.41 7.33 -2.68
C LEU A 364 24.44 8.46 -3.04
N GLY A 365 23.95 9.25 -2.08
CA GLY A 365 23.14 10.44 -2.36
C GLY A 365 21.62 10.18 -2.40
N GLY A 366 20.98 10.45 -3.53
CA GLY A 366 19.53 10.27 -3.77
C GLY A 366 19.12 8.81 -3.95
N THR A 367 17.94 8.56 -4.53
CA THR A 367 17.33 7.20 -4.58
C THR A 367 16.88 6.84 -6.00
N GLU A 368 17.83 6.73 -6.92
CA GLU A 368 17.59 6.49 -8.36
C GLU A 368 17.63 5.00 -8.73
N ILE A 369 16.55 4.27 -8.43
CA ILE A 369 16.48 2.81 -8.65
C ILE A 369 16.24 2.40 -10.12
N LEU A 370 15.71 3.30 -10.97
CA LEU A 370 15.38 2.96 -12.36
C LEU A 370 16.62 2.56 -13.18
N THR A 371 17.71 3.30 -13.00
CA THR A 371 18.97 3.08 -13.73
C THR A 371 19.58 1.69 -13.47
N PRO A 372 19.79 1.24 -12.21
CA PRO A 372 20.31 -0.11 -11.96
C PRO A 372 19.37 -1.20 -12.49
N LEU A 373 18.04 -1.02 -12.39
CA LEU A 373 17.07 -1.98 -12.96
C LEU A 373 17.23 -2.15 -14.47
N GLN A 374 17.37 -1.04 -15.21
CA GLN A 374 17.59 -1.09 -16.66
C GLN A 374 18.89 -1.83 -17.03
N VAL A 375 19.94 -1.71 -16.21
CA VAL A 375 21.21 -2.41 -16.44
C VAL A 375 21.05 -3.91 -16.19
N ILE A 376 20.43 -4.30 -15.08
CA ILE A 376 20.16 -5.70 -14.74
C ILE A 376 19.31 -6.36 -15.83
N TYR A 377 18.29 -5.66 -16.34
CA TYR A 377 17.44 -6.17 -17.41
C TYR A 377 18.11 -6.20 -18.80
N ARG A 378 19.23 -5.51 -18.99
CA ARG A 378 20.04 -5.62 -20.21
C ARG A 378 21.02 -6.80 -20.16
N GLU A 379 21.41 -7.26 -18.98
CA GLU A 379 22.29 -8.42 -18.84
C GLU A 379 21.62 -9.69 -19.37
N PRO A 380 22.34 -10.57 -20.10
CA PRO A 380 21.76 -11.80 -20.64
C PRO A 380 21.29 -12.71 -19.50
N SER A 381 20.12 -13.33 -19.67
CA SER A 381 19.59 -14.27 -18.66
C SER A 381 20.47 -15.50 -18.55
N THR A 382 20.78 -15.92 -17.32
CA THR A 382 21.51 -17.15 -17.08
C THR A 382 20.65 -18.36 -17.46
N PRO A 383 21.06 -19.21 -18.43
CA PRO A 383 20.23 -20.31 -18.90
C PRO A 383 19.84 -21.27 -17.77
N GLY A 384 18.54 -21.56 -17.64
CA GLY A 384 18.01 -22.46 -16.60
C GLY A 384 17.99 -21.87 -15.19
N HIS A 385 18.28 -20.57 -15.02
CA HIS A 385 18.29 -19.88 -13.73
C HIS A 385 17.39 -18.63 -13.83
N PRO A 386 16.09 -18.73 -13.51
CA PRO A 386 15.20 -17.56 -13.50
C PRO A 386 15.71 -16.51 -12.51
N LEU A 387 15.50 -15.23 -12.86
CA LEU A 387 15.92 -14.08 -12.07
C LEU A 387 14.97 -13.89 -10.88
N GLN A 388 15.53 -13.66 -9.70
CA GLN A 388 14.81 -13.18 -8.52
C GLN A 388 15.51 -11.93 -8.01
N LEU A 389 14.79 -10.81 -8.02
CA LEU A 389 15.33 -9.51 -7.67
C LEU A 389 14.76 -9.05 -6.33
N PHE A 390 15.64 -8.81 -5.36
CA PHE A 390 15.29 -8.34 -4.01
C PHE A 390 15.73 -6.90 -3.84
N VAL A 391 14.80 -6.01 -3.48
CA VAL A 391 15.08 -4.59 -3.25
C VAL A 391 15.03 -4.30 -1.75
N PHE A 392 16.07 -3.67 -1.23
CA PHE A 392 16.14 -3.14 0.15
C PHE A 392 16.14 -1.63 0.04
N THR A 393 15.09 -0.98 0.55
CA THR A 393 14.96 0.47 0.56
C THR A 393 14.12 0.87 1.77
N ASP A 394 14.23 2.13 2.21
CA ASP A 394 13.35 2.71 3.21
C ASP A 394 12.07 3.34 2.61
N GLY A 395 11.85 3.15 1.31
CA GLY A 395 10.62 3.52 0.60
C GLY A 395 10.64 4.95 0.06
N GLU A 396 11.75 5.68 0.15
CA GLU A 396 11.87 7.04 -0.37
C GLU A 396 12.20 7.12 -1.87
N VAL A 397 11.46 6.38 -2.70
CA VAL A 397 11.69 6.31 -4.15
C VAL A 397 10.83 7.33 -4.91
N THR A 398 11.41 7.98 -5.91
CA THR A 398 10.69 8.87 -6.85
C THR A 398 10.43 8.17 -8.19
N ASP A 399 9.38 8.59 -8.91
CA ASP A 399 8.99 8.02 -10.23
C ASP A 399 8.64 6.52 -10.20
N THR A 400 7.77 6.13 -9.26
CA THR A 400 7.28 4.75 -9.10
C THR A 400 6.66 4.20 -10.39
N PHE A 401 6.01 5.06 -11.19
CA PHE A 401 5.38 4.66 -12.44
C PHE A 401 6.37 4.07 -13.46
N SER A 402 7.47 4.77 -13.74
CA SER A 402 8.47 4.28 -14.71
C SER A 402 9.13 2.99 -14.22
N ILE A 403 9.36 2.88 -12.91
CA ILE A 403 9.97 1.70 -12.28
C ILE A 403 9.06 0.48 -12.41
N ILE A 404 7.78 0.60 -12.01
CA ILE A 404 6.79 -0.49 -12.12
C ILE A 404 6.64 -0.92 -13.58
N LYS A 405 6.59 0.04 -14.51
CA LYS A 405 6.51 -0.25 -15.94
C LYS A 405 7.73 -1.03 -16.44
N GLU A 406 8.94 -0.66 -16.01
CA GLU A 406 10.17 -1.33 -16.40
C GLU A 406 10.21 -2.78 -15.92
N VAL A 407 9.82 -3.02 -14.66
CA VAL A 407 9.69 -4.37 -14.08
C VAL A 407 8.64 -5.18 -14.83
N ARG A 408 7.46 -4.59 -15.10
CA ARG A 408 6.34 -5.24 -15.81
C ARG A 408 6.71 -5.66 -17.23
N ASN A 409 7.48 -4.83 -17.95
CA ASN A 409 7.99 -5.16 -19.28
C ASN A 409 8.92 -6.40 -19.29
N HIS A 410 9.61 -6.64 -18.18
CA HIS A 410 10.56 -7.75 -18.03
C HIS A 410 10.01 -8.91 -17.18
N ARG A 411 8.70 -9.00 -16.95
CA ARG A 411 8.06 -10.03 -16.12
C ARG A 411 8.45 -11.47 -16.48
N LEU A 412 8.74 -11.75 -17.75
CA LEU A 412 9.12 -13.09 -18.23
C LEU A 412 10.53 -13.52 -17.82
N ARG A 413 11.37 -12.59 -17.34
CA ARG A 413 12.69 -12.90 -16.78
C ARG A 413 12.61 -13.36 -15.33
N HIS A 414 11.57 -12.93 -14.63
CA HIS A 414 11.37 -13.24 -13.22
C HIS A 414 10.71 -14.61 -13.08
N ARG A 415 10.97 -15.26 -11.94
CA ARG A 415 10.27 -16.49 -11.56
C ARG A 415 8.80 -16.21 -11.23
#